data_AF-A0A965CKR1-F1
#
_entry.id   AF-A0A965CKR1-F1
#
_cell.length_a   1.000
_cell.length_b   1.000
_cell.length_c   1.000
_cell.angle_alpha   90.00
_cell.angle_beta   90.00
_cell.angle_gamma   90.00
#
_symmetry.space_group_name_H-M   'P 1'
#
loop_
_entity.id
_entity.type
_entity.pdbx_description
1 polymer ?
#
loop_
_entity_poly.entity_id
_entity_poly.type
_entity_poly.pdbx_seq_one_letter_code
_entity_poly.pdbx_strand_id
1 'polypeptide(L)'
;RVILPHSKPGIASGSVMVFMLSAGSILVPSLLGSTNSRWFTEIIQQWMFESQDWNTGSAYAFLLLLLCTGFVSIVMRIFRVSLSDIAR
;
A
#
# COMPACT_ATOMS: atom_id res chain seq x y z
N ARG A 1 12.85 5.15 32.11
CA ARG A 1 12.62 3.84 31.44
C ARG A 1 12.16 4.11 30.02
N VAL A 2 13.03 3.96 29.03
CA VAL A 2 12.73 4.26 27.63
C VAL A 2 12.31 2.96 26.95
N ILE A 3 11.01 2.80 26.69
CA ILE A 3 10.39 1.63 26.03
C ILE A 3 10.48 1.67 24.49
N LEU A 4 10.82 2.84 23.93
CA LEU A 4 11.01 3.07 22.50
C LEU A 4 11.86 2.02 21.77
N PRO A 5 12.95 1.44 22.32
CA PRO A 5 13.77 0.51 21.55
C PRO A 5 13.12 -0.86 21.30
N HIS A 6 12.23 -1.33 22.17
CA HIS A 6 11.55 -2.61 21.99
C HIS A 6 10.25 -2.50 21.17
N SER A 7 9.66 -1.30 21.07
CA SER A 7 8.45 -1.07 20.26
C SER A 7 8.72 -0.76 18.79
N LYS A 8 9.99 -0.55 18.39
CA LYS A 8 10.38 -0.27 16.99
C LYS A 8 9.86 -1.31 15.97
N PRO A 9 9.95 -2.64 16.19
CA PRO A 9 9.41 -3.62 15.25
C PRO A 9 7.88 -3.53 15.11
N GLY A 10 7.17 -3.29 16.22
CA GLY A 10 5.71 -3.15 16.22
C GLY A 10 5.19 -1.90 15.51
N ILE A 11 5.92 -0.78 15.61
CA ILE A 11 5.57 0.45 14.90
C ILE A 11 5.74 0.27 13.39
N ALA A 12 6.81 -0.40 12.96
CA ALA A 12 7.05 -0.66 11.54
C ALA A 12 6.00 -1.60 10.94
N SER A 13 5.65 -2.70 11.61
CA SER A 13 4.61 -3.61 11.14
C SER A 13 3.22 -2.95 11.12
N GLY A 14 2.88 -2.18 12.15
CA GLY A 14 1.66 -1.39 12.19
C GLY A 14 1.57 -0.37 11.06
N SER A 15 2.68 0.32 10.75
CA SER A 15 2.75 1.29 9.66
C SER A 15 2.52 0.64 8.29
N VAL A 16 3.09 -0.55 8.07
CA VAL A 16 2.88 -1.33 6.83
C VAL A 16 1.43 -1.80 6.70
N MET A 17 0.81 -2.28 7.78
CA MET A 17 -0.60 -2.70 7.76
C MET A 17 -1.53 -1.54 7.43
N VAL A 18 -1.34 -0.38 8.06
CA VAL A 18 -2.15 0.83 7.77
C VAL A 18 -1.94 1.27 6.32
N PHE A 19 -0.70 1.27 5.83
CA PHE A 19 -0.42 1.59 4.43
C PHE A 19 -1.16 0.66 3.46
N MET A 20 -1.11 -0.66 3.68
CA MET A 20 -1.83 -1.62 2.83
C MET A 20 -3.34 -1.39 2.87
N LEU A 21 -3.91 -1.13 4.05
CA LEU A 21 -5.35 -0.88 4.19
C LEU A 21 -5.77 0.41 3.49
N SER A 22 -4.98 1.47 3.61
CA SER A 22 -5.24 2.75 2.93
C SER A 22 -5.04 2.65 1.42
N ALA A 23 -4.00 1.97 0.96
CA ALA A 23 -3.71 1.78 -0.47
C ALA A 23 -4.78 0.94 -1.18
N GLY A 24 -5.34 -0.06 -0.49
CA GLY A 24 -6.43 -0.90 -1.01
C GLY A 24 -7.82 -0.27 -0.93
N SER A 25 -7.96 0.91 -0.32
CA SER A 25 -9.25 1.58 -0.20
C SER A 25 -9.65 2.22 -1.52
N ILE A 26 -10.68 1.65 -2.16
CA ILE A 26 -11.26 2.20 -3.39
C ILE A 26 -12.40 3.16 -3.04
N LEU A 27 -13.30 2.77 -2.13
CA LEU A 27 -14.55 3.48 -1.87
C LEU A 27 -14.37 4.84 -1.18
N VAL A 28 -13.47 4.92 -0.20
CA VAL A 28 -13.25 6.15 0.57
C VAL A 28 -12.74 7.29 -0.32
N PRO A 29 -11.69 7.10 -1.15
CA PRO A 29 -11.24 8.17 -2.02
C PRO A 29 -12.20 8.48 -3.17
N SER A 30 -13.01 7.53 -3.65
CA SER A 30 -14.01 7.81 -4.69
C SER A 30 -15.19 8.65 -4.20
N LEU A 31 -15.57 8.51 -2.93
CA LEU A 31 -16.65 9.31 -2.32
C LEU A 31 -16.19 10.70 -1.86
N LEU A 32 -14.96 10.81 -1.36
CA LEU A 32 -14.38 12.09 -0.91
C LEU A 32 -13.70 12.87 -2.06
N GLY A 33 -13.28 12.19 -3.12
CA GLY A 33 -12.62 12.77 -4.28
C GLY A 33 -13.61 13.44 -5.22
N SER A 34 -13.30 14.68 -5.64
CA SER A 34 -13.97 15.31 -6.79
C SER A 34 -13.60 14.57 -8.09
N THR A 35 -14.47 14.62 -9.11
CA THR A 35 -14.32 13.95 -10.42
C THR A 35 -12.96 14.16 -11.11
N ASN A 36 -12.23 15.21 -10.73
CA ASN A 36 -10.92 15.55 -11.27
C ASN A 36 -9.73 14.85 -10.57
N SER A 37 -9.90 14.28 -9.38
CA SER A 37 -8.81 13.68 -8.60
C SER A 37 -9.06 12.19 -8.42
N ARG A 38 -8.60 11.41 -9.40
CA ARG A 38 -8.89 9.99 -9.50
C ARG A 38 -7.81 9.20 -8.80
N TRP A 39 -8.23 8.40 -7.83
CA TRP A 39 -7.32 7.56 -7.06
C TRP A 39 -6.75 6.43 -7.92
N PHE A 40 -5.56 5.95 -7.58
CA PHE A 40 -4.87 4.96 -8.42
C PHE A 40 -5.74 3.73 -8.69
N THR A 41 -6.43 3.19 -7.68
CA THR A 41 -7.25 1.98 -7.85
C THR A 41 -8.53 2.23 -8.66
N GLU A 42 -9.05 3.45 -8.69
CA GLU A 42 -10.15 3.86 -9.57
C GLU A 42 -9.75 3.79 -11.04
N ILE A 43 -8.51 4.19 -11.35
CA ILE A 43 -7.98 4.11 -12.72
C ILE A 43 -7.93 2.66 -13.18
N ILE A 44 -7.44 1.74 -12.34
CA ILE A 44 -7.43 0.30 -12.66
C ILE A 44 -8.85 -0.22 -12.91
N GLN A 45 -9.81 0.14 -12.05
CA GLN A 45 -11.19 -0.32 -12.20
C GLN A 45 -11.81 0.17 -13.51
N GLN A 46 -11.57 1.42 -13.90
CA GLN A 46 -12.08 1.90 -15.19
C GLN A 46 -11.53 1.14 -16.39
N TRP A 47 -10.21 0.89 -16.44
CA TRP A 47 -9.64 0.12 -17.54
C TRP A 47 -10.22 -1.31 -17.62
N MET A 48 -10.50 -1.92 -16.47
CA MET A 48 -11.07 -3.28 -16.40
C MET A 48 -12.57 -3.32 -16.73
N PHE A 49 -13.36 -2.37 -16.23
CA PHE A 49 -14.83 -2.41 -16.29
C PHE A 49 -15.43 -1.49 -17.36
N GLU A 50 -14.89 -0.29 -17.55
CA GLU A 50 -15.44 0.71 -18.47
C GLU A 50 -14.86 0.54 -19.89
N SER A 51 -13.54 0.37 -19.98
CA SER A 51 -12.87 0.09 -21.26
C SER A 51 -12.86 -1.40 -21.64
N GLN A 52 -13.21 -2.30 -20.71
CA GLN A 52 -13.06 -3.76 -20.87
C GLN A 52 -11.67 -4.18 -21.41
N ASP A 53 -10.64 -3.41 -21.08
CA ASP A 53 -9.25 -3.63 -21.49
C ASP A 53 -8.48 -4.29 -20.35
N TRP A 54 -8.68 -5.60 -20.21
CA TRP A 54 -8.11 -6.39 -19.11
C TRP A 54 -6.58 -6.43 -19.14
N ASN A 55 -5.98 -6.29 -20.33
CA ASN A 55 -4.53 -6.24 -20.50
C ASN A 55 -3.95 -4.98 -19.86
N THR A 56 -4.50 -3.81 -20.21
CA THR A 56 -4.10 -2.52 -19.66
C THR A 56 -4.37 -2.45 -18.15
N GLY A 57 -5.55 -2.91 -17.71
CA GLY A 57 -5.89 -2.99 -16.29
C GLY A 57 -4.91 -3.86 -15.49
N SER A 58 -4.50 -5.00 -16.03
CA SER A 58 -3.50 -5.88 -15.40
C SER A 58 -2.12 -5.23 -15.30
N ALA A 59 -1.68 -4.50 -16.34
CA ALA A 59 -0.41 -3.78 -16.32
C ALA A 59 -0.36 -2.74 -15.19
N TYR A 60 -1.44 -1.96 -15.01
CA TYR A 60 -1.54 -1.01 -13.90
C TYR A 60 -1.61 -1.68 -12.53
N ALA A 61 -2.28 -2.83 -12.41
CA ALA A 61 -2.32 -3.61 -11.16
C ALA A 61 -0.93 -4.13 -10.77
N PHE A 62 -0.16 -4.67 -11.72
CA PHE A 62 1.23 -5.09 -11.48
C PHE A 62 2.13 -3.92 -11.11
N LEU A 63 1.95 -2.75 -11.74
CA LEU A 63 2.70 -1.55 -11.43
C LEU A 63 2.43 -1.06 -10.00
N LEU A 64 1.17 -1.09 -9.55
CA LEU A 64 0.82 -0.78 -8.16
C LEU A 64 1.44 -1.76 -7.17
N LEU A 65 1.39 -3.05 -7.49
CA LEU A 65 1.97 -4.10 -6.66
C LEU A 65 3.45 -3.84 -6.47
N LEU A 66 4.20 -3.61 -7.55
CA LEU A 66 5.63 -3.29 -7.48
C LEU A 66 5.91 -2.02 -6.66
N LEU A 67 5.09 -0.98 -6.81
CA LEU A 67 5.22 0.25 -6.04
C LEU A 67 4.98 0.00 -4.55
N CYS A 68 3.92 -0.72 -4.19
CA CYS A 68 3.60 -1.08 -2.81
C CYS A 68 4.67 -1.97 -2.19
N THR A 69 5.11 -3.01 -2.89
CA THR A 69 6.20 -3.89 -2.44
C THR A 69 7.50 -3.11 -2.28
N GLY A 70 7.82 -2.22 -3.21
CA GLY A 70 8.98 -1.33 -3.12
C GLY A 70 8.92 -0.41 -1.91
N PHE A 71 7.78 0.24 -1.68
CA PHE A 71 7.55 1.10 -0.51
C PHE A 71 7.70 0.32 0.80
N VAL A 72 7.05 -0.83 0.92
CA VAL A 72 7.14 -1.69 2.10
C VAL A 72 8.57 -2.18 2.33
N SER A 73 9.28 -2.57 1.27
CA SER A 73 10.69 -2.97 1.35
C SER A 73 11.59 -1.81 1.83
N ILE A 74 11.35 -0.59 1.33
CA ILE A 74 12.06 0.62 1.76
C ILE A 74 11.79 0.92 3.23
N VAL A 75 10.54 0.87 3.67
CA VAL A 75 10.16 1.09 5.08
C VAL A 75 10.83 0.06 5.98
N MET A 76 10.80 -1.22 5.62
CA MET A 76 11.50 -2.26 6.37
C MET A 76 13.02 -2.03 6.42
N ARG A 77 13.61 -1.56 5.32
CA ARG A 77 15.05 -1.25 5.24
C ARG A 77 15.45 -0.03 6.08
N ILE A 78 14.63 1.02 6.11
CA ILE A 78 14.85 2.24 6.90
C ILE A 78 14.77 1.94 8.39
N PHE A 79 13.76 1.17 8.81
CA PHE A 79 13.59 0.82 10.23
C PHE A 79 14.52 -0.30 10.70
N ARG A 80 15.33 -0.87 9.79
CA ARG A 80 16.35 -1.90 10.05
C ARG A 80 15.80 -3.06 10.89
N VAL A 81 14.53 -3.40 10.66
CA VAL A 81 13.80 -4.40 11.43
C VAL A 81 14.25 -5.77 10.96
N SER A 82 14.97 -6.48 11.81
CA SER A 82 15.30 -7.88 11.58
C SER A 82 14.02 -8.71 11.68
N LEU A 83 13.69 -9.50 10.64
CA LEU A 83 12.62 -10.50 10.73
C LEU A 83 12.84 -11.48 11.92
N SER A 84 14.06 -11.58 12.43
CA SER A 84 14.41 -12.39 13.60
C SER A 84 13.83 -11.87 14.94
N ASP A 85 13.47 -10.59 15.05
CA ASP A 85 12.85 -10.01 16.27
C ASP A 85 11.33 -10.14 16.29
N ILE A 86 10.70 -10.44 15.16
CA ILE A 86 9.24 -10.68 15.06
C ILE A 86 8.90 -12.17 15.23
N ALA A 87 9.87 -13.05 14.97
CA ALA A 87 9.72 -14.50 15.10
C ALA A 87 10.12 -15.05 16.48
N ARG A 88 10.58 -14.21 17.41
CA ARG A 88 10.93 -14.59 18.79
C ARG A 88 10.03 -13.88 19.79
#